data_AF-A0A9I9E288-F1
#
_entry.id   AF-A0A9I9E288-F1
#
_cell.length_a   1.000
_cell.length_b   1.000
_cell.length_c   1.000
_cell.angle_alpha   90.00
_cell.angle_beta   90.00
_cell.angle_gamma   90.00
#
_symmetry.space_group_name_H-M   'P 1'
#
loop_
_entity.id
_entity.type
_entity.pdbx_description
1 polymer ?
#
loop_
_entity_poly.entity_id
_entity_poly.type
_entity_poly.pdbx_seq_one_letter_code
_entity_poly.pdbx_strand_id
1 'polypeptide(L)'
;MEHHIAVHGRIPMTIALGAEKSISSHALHFSQAIGMCLRKIFPVRCLNLANIDREYIEVVKDHLQRFFVLNFNVQVMNRFVEHQMLTTFKKFRADCHRHFKKYSNLEEARANPPNILVGRHEDWHFLCDHYMSRAFQEQSRTNKAARQKQSYNQSSGSKLFLQRQHKLAEKKGESIDRVELFRETHIRAGTFVSQAIEDTHNQMLEL
;
A
#
# COMPACT_ATOMS: atom_id res chain seq x y z
N MET A 1 0.15 20.52 -14.03
CA MET A 1 0.88 20.74 -12.75
C MET A 1 2.03 21.72 -12.94
N GLU A 2 2.83 21.58 -14.00
CA GLU A 2 3.92 22.53 -14.34
C GLU A 2 3.43 23.96 -14.59
N HIS A 3 2.36 24.15 -15.37
CA HIS A 3 1.74 25.48 -15.56
C HIS A 3 1.26 26.12 -14.24
N HIS A 4 0.75 25.32 -13.30
CA HIS A 4 0.32 25.84 -11.99
C HIS A 4 1.52 26.33 -11.16
N ILE A 5 2.66 25.64 -11.19
CA ILE A 5 3.87 26.09 -10.49
C ILE A 5 4.41 27.38 -11.10
N ALA A 6 4.41 27.49 -12.43
CA ALA A 6 4.90 28.67 -13.12
C ALA A 6 4.13 29.95 -12.72
N VAL A 7 2.83 29.80 -12.43
CA VAL A 7 1.94 30.93 -12.06
C VAL A 7 1.86 31.15 -10.55
N HIS A 8 1.86 30.09 -9.74
CA HIS A 8 1.53 30.17 -8.30
C HIS A 8 2.64 29.68 -7.35
N GLY A 9 3.78 29.24 -7.88
CA GLY A 9 4.87 28.68 -7.09
C GLY A 9 4.62 27.24 -6.61
N ARG A 10 5.50 26.75 -5.72
CA ARG A 10 5.42 25.39 -5.17
C ARG A 10 4.28 25.26 -4.17
N ILE A 11 3.63 24.10 -4.14
CA ILE A 11 2.46 23.85 -3.29
C ILE A 11 2.91 23.52 -1.86
N PRO A 12 2.45 24.25 -0.83
CA PRO A 12 2.71 23.90 0.57
C PRO A 12 2.06 22.56 0.94
N MET A 13 2.80 21.71 1.66
CA MET A 13 2.31 20.40 2.08
C MET A 13 2.58 20.17 3.57
N THR A 14 1.51 19.98 4.34
CA THR A 14 1.58 19.71 5.79
C THR A 14 0.94 18.36 6.10
N ILE A 15 1.59 17.57 6.96
CA ILE A 15 1.13 16.26 7.43
C ILE A 15 0.78 16.37 8.91
N ALA A 16 -0.32 15.76 9.33
CA ALA A 16 -0.65 15.68 10.75
C ALA A 16 0.42 14.89 11.51
N LEU A 17 0.87 15.40 12.65
CA LEU A 17 1.58 14.56 13.62
C LEU A 17 0.61 13.47 14.12
N GLY A 18 1.00 12.20 13.97
CA GLY A 18 0.24 11.04 14.47
C GLY A 18 -0.71 10.36 13.47
N ALA A 19 -0.89 10.89 12.27
CA ALA A 19 -1.59 10.20 11.17
C ALA A 19 -0.65 10.07 9.97
N GLU A 20 -0.46 8.85 9.45
CA GLU A 20 0.22 8.61 8.16
C GLU A 20 -0.64 9.10 6.97
N LYS A 21 -1.38 10.19 7.14
CA LYS A 21 -2.29 10.79 6.16
C LYS A 21 -2.10 12.30 6.18
N SER A 22 -2.05 12.90 5.00
CA SER A 22 -2.00 14.35 4.85
C SER A 22 -3.35 14.98 5.20
N ILE A 23 -3.32 16.13 5.90
CA ILE A 23 -4.51 16.96 6.16
C ILE A 23 -4.77 17.94 4.98
N SER A 24 -3.79 18.12 4.11
CA SER A 24 -3.86 19.09 3.00
C SER A 24 -4.93 18.72 1.95
N SER A 25 -5.67 19.72 1.47
CA SER A 25 -6.55 19.63 0.29
C SER A 25 -5.80 19.20 -0.97
N HIS A 26 -4.47 19.34 -0.98
CA HIS A 26 -3.58 18.95 -2.07
C HIS A 26 -3.05 17.51 -1.96
N ALA A 27 -3.53 16.71 -1.00
CA ALA A 27 -3.22 15.30 -0.85
C ALA A 27 -3.38 14.51 -2.16
N LEU A 28 -4.47 14.78 -2.89
CA LEU A 28 -4.77 14.11 -4.15
C LEU A 28 -3.74 14.47 -5.23
N HIS A 29 -3.37 15.75 -5.35
CA HIS A 29 -2.34 16.20 -6.27
C HIS A 29 -0.97 15.60 -5.92
N PHE A 30 -0.67 15.46 -4.63
CA PHE A 30 0.54 14.79 -4.16
C PHE A 30 0.58 13.31 -4.56
N SER A 31 -0.50 12.55 -4.32
CA SER A 31 -0.59 11.16 -4.77
C SER A 31 -0.52 11.02 -6.29
N GLN A 32 -1.11 11.97 -7.05
CA GLN A 32 -1.01 11.99 -8.51
C GLN A 32 0.42 12.25 -8.98
N ALA A 33 1.13 13.20 -8.36
CA ALA A 33 2.52 13.51 -8.66
C ALA A 33 3.42 12.31 -8.37
N ILE A 34 3.25 11.65 -7.22
CA ILE A 34 3.93 10.38 -6.91
C ILE A 34 3.62 9.34 -7.98
N GLY A 35 2.35 9.18 -8.35
CA GLY A 35 1.95 8.26 -9.41
C GLY A 35 2.63 8.57 -10.75
N MET A 36 2.79 9.84 -11.12
CA MET A 36 3.53 10.23 -12.31
C MET A 36 5.03 9.93 -12.20
N CYS A 37 5.66 10.26 -11.06
CA CYS A 37 7.07 9.95 -10.81
C CYS A 37 7.32 8.45 -10.97
N LEU A 38 6.50 7.63 -10.31
CA LEU A 38 6.64 6.19 -10.39
C LEU A 38 6.37 5.67 -11.82
N ARG A 39 5.38 6.22 -12.53
CA ARG A 39 5.13 5.80 -13.92
C ARG A 39 6.27 6.12 -14.88
N LYS A 40 6.95 7.26 -14.70
CA LYS A 40 8.01 7.70 -15.62
C LYS A 40 9.36 7.11 -15.25
N ILE A 41 9.65 7.00 -13.96
CA ILE A 41 10.99 6.76 -13.46
C ILE A 41 11.13 5.31 -12.98
N PHE A 42 10.05 4.63 -12.57
CA PHE A 42 10.19 3.41 -11.76
C PHE A 42 10.72 2.21 -12.53
N PRO A 43 11.74 1.51 -11.97
CA PRO A 43 12.24 0.28 -12.56
C PRO A 43 11.21 -0.83 -12.36
N VAL A 44 10.48 -1.14 -13.42
CA VAL A 44 9.47 -2.22 -13.42
C VAL A 44 10.10 -3.59 -13.11
N ARG A 45 11.42 -3.69 -13.32
CA ARG A 45 12.25 -4.86 -12.99
C ARG A 45 12.42 -5.10 -11.49
N CYS A 46 12.21 -4.10 -10.64
CA CYS A 46 12.22 -4.29 -9.18
C CYS A 46 10.91 -4.96 -8.74
N LEU A 47 10.97 -6.29 -8.57
CA LEU A 47 9.81 -7.09 -8.15
C LEU A 47 9.40 -6.86 -6.68
N ASN A 48 10.30 -6.31 -5.86
CA ASN A 48 10.09 -5.95 -4.47
C ASN A 48 10.60 -4.53 -4.20
N LEU A 49 9.88 -3.75 -3.37
CA LEU A 49 10.33 -2.43 -2.92
C LEU A 49 11.63 -2.52 -2.11
N ALA A 50 11.87 -3.62 -1.39
CA ALA A 50 13.13 -3.84 -0.68
C ALA A 50 14.34 -3.94 -1.63
N ASN A 51 14.10 -4.24 -2.91
CA ASN A 51 15.13 -4.33 -3.94
C ASN A 51 15.25 -3.02 -4.75
N ILE A 52 14.66 -1.94 -4.24
CA ILE A 52 14.76 -0.62 -4.86
C ILE A 52 15.88 0.12 -4.16
N ASP A 53 16.89 0.47 -4.95
CA ASP A 53 18.03 1.21 -4.45
C ASP A 53 17.57 2.53 -3.82
N ARG A 54 18.25 2.89 -2.73
CA ARG A 54 17.97 4.12 -2.01
C ARG A 54 18.08 5.35 -2.91
N GLU A 55 18.98 5.30 -3.90
CA GLU A 55 19.13 6.33 -4.93
C GLU A 55 17.82 6.61 -5.67
N TYR A 56 17.03 5.58 -5.95
CA TYR A 56 15.73 5.72 -6.60
C TYR A 56 14.73 6.49 -5.74
N ILE A 57 14.73 6.23 -4.44
CA ILE A 57 13.89 6.96 -3.47
C ILE A 57 14.28 8.44 -3.47
N GLU A 58 15.57 8.74 -3.53
CA GLU A 58 16.06 10.12 -3.60
C GLU A 58 15.69 10.82 -4.92
N VAL A 59 15.73 10.14 -6.06
CA VAL A 59 15.24 10.70 -7.34
C VAL A 59 13.76 11.06 -7.28
N VAL A 60 12.93 10.20 -6.67
CA VAL A 60 11.50 10.51 -6.49
C VAL A 60 11.31 11.69 -5.55
N LYS A 61 12.10 11.78 -4.47
CA LYS A 61 12.07 12.93 -3.54
C LYS A 61 12.46 14.24 -4.24
N ASP A 62 13.54 14.26 -5.02
CA ASP A 62 13.96 15.43 -5.81
C ASP A 62 12.85 15.88 -6.76
N HIS A 63 12.26 14.93 -7.49
CA HIS A 63 11.17 15.23 -8.40
C HIS A 63 9.98 15.84 -7.67
N LEU A 64 9.58 15.29 -6.52
CA LEU A 64 8.48 15.84 -5.72
C LEU A 64 8.77 17.24 -5.18
N GLN A 65 10.01 17.54 -4.81
CA GLN A 65 10.43 18.87 -4.34
C GLN A 65 10.29 19.97 -5.39
N ARG A 66 10.24 19.61 -6.68
CA ARG A 66 9.96 20.58 -7.76
C ARG A 66 8.52 21.09 -7.71
N PHE A 67 7.59 20.29 -7.19
CA PHE A 67 6.16 20.61 -7.14
C PHE A 67 5.67 21.03 -5.76
N PHE A 68 6.28 20.49 -4.69
CA PHE A 68 5.83 20.68 -3.32
C PHE A 68 6.93 21.24 -2.43
N VAL A 69 6.54 22.06 -1.45
CA VAL A 69 7.43 22.47 -0.36
C VAL A 69 7.50 21.32 0.65
N LEU A 70 8.53 20.48 0.52
CA LEU A 70 8.72 19.29 1.36
C LEU A 70 9.98 19.40 2.20
N ASN A 71 9.85 19.20 3.50
CA ASN A 71 10.98 19.10 4.42
C ASN A 71 11.26 17.63 4.76
N PHE A 72 12.18 17.01 4.01
CA PHE A 72 12.61 15.63 4.26
C PHE A 72 13.55 15.47 5.46
N ASN A 73 13.95 16.55 6.14
CA ASN A 73 14.61 16.40 7.45
C ASN A 73 13.62 15.95 8.54
N VAL A 74 12.32 16.11 8.29
CA VAL A 74 11.26 15.65 9.20
C VAL A 74 10.94 14.17 8.92
N GLN A 75 11.16 13.30 9.92
CA GLN A 75 10.99 11.84 9.77
C GLN A 75 9.57 11.45 9.32
N VAL A 76 8.53 12.10 9.83
CA VAL A 76 7.13 11.80 9.44
C VAL A 76 6.87 12.10 7.96
N MET A 77 7.55 13.10 7.38
CA MET A 77 7.46 13.43 5.96
C MET A 77 8.11 12.34 5.10
N ASN A 78 9.30 11.86 5.49
CA ASN A 78 9.94 10.72 4.81
C ASN A 78 9.05 9.48 4.82
N ARG A 79 8.56 9.08 6.01
CA ARG A 79 7.70 7.89 6.15
C ARG A 79 6.43 8.01 5.32
N PHE A 80 5.83 9.19 5.25
CA PHE A 80 4.65 9.42 4.43
C PHE A 80 4.93 9.23 2.94
N VAL A 81 6.03 9.79 2.42
CA VAL A 81 6.39 9.64 0.99
C VAL A 81 6.71 8.18 0.67
N GLU A 82 7.50 7.50 1.51
CA GLU A 82 7.80 6.08 1.35
C GLU A 82 6.51 5.23 1.38
N HIS A 83 5.59 5.52 2.29
CA HIS A 83 4.29 4.85 2.37
C HIS A 83 3.44 5.08 1.11
N GLN A 84 3.37 6.31 0.61
CA GLN A 84 2.63 6.64 -0.62
C GLN A 84 3.27 5.97 -1.84
N MET A 85 4.61 5.92 -1.91
CA MET A 85 5.33 5.21 -2.96
C MET A 85 5.02 3.72 -2.93
N LEU A 86 5.11 3.08 -1.76
CA LEU A 86 4.79 1.67 -1.57
C LEU A 86 3.34 1.36 -1.97
N THR A 87 2.40 2.18 -1.53
CA THR A 87 0.97 2.00 -1.82
C THR A 87 0.69 2.11 -3.31
N THR A 88 1.27 3.12 -3.96
CA THR A 88 1.12 3.33 -5.40
C THR A 88 1.78 2.22 -6.21
N PHE A 89 2.96 1.75 -5.79
CA PHE A 89 3.64 0.62 -6.42
C PHE A 89 2.82 -0.68 -6.34
N LYS A 90 2.28 -1.00 -5.15
CA LYS A 90 1.39 -2.16 -4.97
C LYS A 90 0.18 -2.09 -5.88
N LYS A 91 -0.43 -0.90 -6.00
CA LYS A 91 -1.57 -0.67 -6.90
C LYS A 91 -1.17 -0.88 -8.37
N PHE A 92 -0.08 -0.28 -8.81
CA PHE A 92 0.45 -0.44 -10.16
C PHE A 92 0.67 -1.92 -10.53
N ARG A 93 1.33 -2.70 -9.66
CA ARG A 93 1.58 -4.13 -9.89
C ARG A 93 0.30 -4.94 -9.94
N ALA A 94 -0.66 -4.63 -9.07
CA ALA A 94 -1.97 -5.27 -9.07
C ALA A 94 -2.76 -4.98 -10.35
N ASP A 95 -2.72 -3.74 -10.84
CA ASP A 95 -3.40 -3.31 -12.06
C ASP A 95 -2.77 -3.97 -13.29
N CYS A 96 -1.45 -4.04 -13.38
CA CYS A 96 -0.74 -4.75 -14.45
C CYS A 96 -1.08 -6.24 -14.47
N HIS A 97 -1.07 -6.91 -13.31
CA HIS A 97 -1.41 -8.32 -13.21
C HIS A 97 -2.88 -8.59 -13.55
N ARG A 98 -3.79 -7.69 -13.15
CA ARG A 98 -5.20 -7.75 -13.53
C ARG A 98 -5.38 -7.62 -15.04
N HIS A 99 -4.65 -6.71 -15.67
CA HIS A 99 -4.67 -6.52 -17.11
C HIS A 99 -4.12 -7.75 -17.85
N PHE A 100 -2.97 -8.28 -17.41
CA PHE A 100 -2.36 -9.50 -17.95
C PHE A 100 -3.34 -10.69 -17.96
N LYS A 101 -4.09 -10.88 -16.87
CA LYS A 101 -5.06 -11.98 -16.71
C LYS A 101 -6.24 -11.97 -17.69
N LYS A 102 -6.43 -10.90 -18.47
CA LYS A 102 -7.46 -10.85 -19.50
C LYS A 102 -7.12 -11.70 -20.73
N TYR A 103 -5.84 -12.03 -20.91
CA TYR A 103 -5.33 -12.74 -22.08
C TYR A 103 -5.02 -14.19 -21.72
N SER A 104 -5.27 -15.09 -22.67
CA SER A 104 -5.09 -16.54 -22.47
C SER A 104 -3.68 -17.01 -22.80
N ASN A 105 -2.95 -16.26 -23.63
CA ASN A 105 -1.60 -16.61 -24.07
C ASN A 105 -0.64 -15.41 -23.95
N LEU A 106 0.66 -15.71 -23.86
CA LEU A 106 1.70 -14.73 -23.60
C LEU A 106 1.91 -13.75 -24.76
N GLU A 107 1.76 -14.23 -26.00
CA GLU A 107 1.97 -13.43 -27.20
C GLU A 107 0.92 -12.32 -27.30
N GLU A 108 -0.35 -12.66 -27.14
CA GLU A 108 -1.46 -11.72 -27.10
C GLU A 108 -1.31 -10.74 -25.93
N ALA A 109 -0.90 -11.22 -24.75
CA ALA A 109 -0.65 -10.34 -23.60
C ALA A 109 0.46 -9.31 -23.91
N ARG A 110 1.59 -9.74 -24.49
CA ARG A 110 2.71 -8.86 -24.85
C ARG A 110 2.34 -7.83 -25.92
N ALA A 111 1.50 -8.19 -26.89
CA ALA A 111 1.01 -7.27 -27.91
C ALA A 111 0.10 -6.15 -27.37
N ASN A 112 -0.48 -6.33 -26.17
CA ASN A 112 -1.49 -5.42 -25.61
C ASN A 112 -1.08 -4.83 -24.25
N PRO A 113 -0.06 -3.94 -24.18
CA PRO A 113 0.32 -3.28 -22.94
C PRO A 113 -0.81 -2.40 -22.38
N PRO A 114 -0.95 -2.27 -21.06
CA PRO A 114 -1.86 -1.30 -20.47
C PRO A 114 -1.41 0.13 -20.82
N ASN A 115 -2.34 1.09 -20.92
CA ASN A 115 -2.06 2.49 -21.30
C ASN A 115 -0.89 3.13 -20.54
N ILE A 116 -0.71 2.75 -19.27
CA ILE A 116 0.37 3.20 -18.39
C ILE A 116 1.78 2.78 -18.80
N LEU A 117 1.90 1.77 -19.66
CA LEU A 117 3.16 1.22 -20.19
C LEU A 117 3.27 1.35 -21.72
N VAL A 118 2.40 2.13 -22.36
CA VAL A 118 2.58 2.48 -23.77
C VAL A 118 3.89 3.25 -23.92
N GLY A 119 4.77 2.79 -24.82
CA GLY A 119 6.15 3.29 -24.95
C GLY A 119 7.17 2.67 -23.99
N ARG A 120 6.75 1.74 -23.10
CA ARG A 120 7.60 0.96 -22.19
C ARG A 120 7.47 -0.54 -22.47
N HIS A 121 7.61 -0.93 -23.73
CA HIS A 121 7.33 -2.29 -24.20
C HIS A 121 8.21 -3.35 -23.52
N GLU A 122 9.49 -3.07 -23.29
CA GLU A 122 10.40 -3.98 -22.60
C GLU A 122 9.97 -4.25 -21.15
N ASP A 123 9.52 -3.21 -20.45
CA ASP A 123 9.01 -3.35 -19.09
C ASP A 123 7.74 -4.19 -19.06
N TRP A 124 6.84 -4.01 -20.03
CA TRP A 124 5.65 -4.83 -20.14
C TRP A 124 5.99 -6.30 -20.46
N HIS A 125 6.90 -6.55 -21.40
CA HIS A 125 7.36 -7.90 -21.73
C HIS A 125 7.98 -8.58 -20.51
N PHE A 126 8.84 -7.88 -19.77
CA PHE A 126 9.41 -8.37 -18.52
C PHE A 126 8.32 -8.76 -17.50
N LEU A 127 7.27 -7.94 -17.36
CA LEU A 127 6.17 -8.27 -16.45
C LEU A 127 5.40 -9.52 -16.90
N CYS A 128 5.09 -9.63 -18.19
CA CYS A 128 4.42 -10.80 -18.73
C CYS A 128 5.23 -12.08 -18.48
N ASP A 129 6.53 -12.03 -18.70
CA ASP A 129 7.45 -13.17 -18.46
C ASP A 129 7.52 -13.53 -16.99
N HIS A 130 7.62 -12.52 -16.13
CA HIS A 130 7.56 -12.70 -14.69
C HIS A 130 6.25 -13.36 -14.26
N TYR A 131 5.10 -12.93 -14.80
CA TYR A 131 3.80 -13.54 -14.46
C TYR A 131 3.67 -14.97 -14.96
N MET A 132 4.29 -15.31 -16.10
CA MET A 132 4.34 -16.69 -16.61
C MET A 132 5.38 -17.56 -15.90
N SER A 133 6.33 -16.96 -15.18
CA SER A 133 7.38 -17.70 -14.49
C SER A 133 6.80 -18.69 -13.47
N ARG A 134 7.40 -19.88 -13.40
CA ARG A 134 7.01 -20.92 -12.46
C ARG A 134 7.04 -20.42 -11.01
N ALA A 135 8.09 -19.69 -10.64
CA ALA A 135 8.26 -19.12 -9.32
C ALA A 135 7.07 -18.21 -8.92
N PHE A 136 6.64 -17.31 -9.82
CA PHE A 136 5.49 -16.45 -9.54
C PHE A 136 4.19 -17.24 -9.44
N GLN A 137 3.96 -18.20 -10.35
CA GLN A 137 2.75 -19.02 -10.34
C GLN A 137 2.62 -19.86 -9.07
N GLU A 138 3.71 -20.49 -8.63
CA GLU A 138 3.77 -21.23 -7.36
C GLU A 138 3.54 -20.30 -6.17
N GLN A 139 4.24 -19.17 -6.11
CA GLN A 139 4.03 -18.17 -5.04
C GLN A 139 2.58 -17.67 -4.99
N SER A 140 1.98 -17.40 -6.15
CA SER A 140 0.60 -16.95 -6.28
C SER A 140 -0.40 -18.01 -5.78
N ARG A 141 -0.18 -19.28 -6.12
CA ARG A 141 -0.98 -20.42 -5.63
C ARG A 141 -0.88 -20.55 -4.11
N THR A 142 0.32 -20.53 -3.56
CA THR A 142 0.56 -20.60 -2.10
C THR A 142 -0.10 -19.43 -1.38
N ASN A 143 0.05 -18.21 -1.89
CA ASN A 143 -0.58 -17.02 -1.30
C ASN A 143 -2.12 -17.11 -1.35
N LYS A 144 -2.70 -17.67 -2.42
CA LYS A 144 -4.14 -17.87 -2.54
C LYS A 144 -4.64 -18.91 -1.53
N ALA A 145 -3.94 -20.03 -1.37
CA ALA A 145 -4.27 -21.06 -0.39
C ALA A 145 -4.13 -20.54 1.04
N ALA A 146 -3.07 -19.79 1.34
CA ALA A 146 -2.87 -19.15 2.64
C ALA A 146 -4.00 -18.16 2.97
N ARG A 147 -4.43 -17.35 1.99
CA ARG A 147 -5.59 -16.45 2.16
C ARG A 147 -6.90 -17.21 2.38
N GLN A 148 -7.12 -18.33 1.72
CA GLN A 148 -8.31 -19.17 1.95
C GLN A 148 -8.32 -19.80 3.34
N LYS A 149 -7.14 -20.12 3.89
CA LYS A 149 -6.98 -20.62 5.27
C LYS A 149 -7.07 -19.53 6.33
N GLN A 150 -7.10 -18.26 5.94
CA GLN A 150 -7.24 -17.15 6.89
C GLN A 150 -8.69 -17.12 7.40
N SER A 151 -8.89 -17.72 8.57
CA SER A 151 -10.21 -17.93 9.19
C SER A 151 -10.92 -16.65 9.62
N TYR A 152 -10.17 -15.56 9.85
CA TYR A 152 -10.74 -14.26 10.18
C TYR A 152 -9.95 -13.12 9.54
N ASN A 153 -10.68 -12.18 8.93
CA ASN A 153 -10.11 -10.89 8.54
C ASN A 153 -9.87 -10.09 9.82
N GLN A 154 -8.62 -9.73 10.09
CA GLN A 154 -8.31 -8.74 11.14
C GLN A 154 -9.07 -7.45 10.83
N SER A 155 -10.13 -7.17 11.60
CA SER A 155 -10.98 -5.97 11.39
C SER A 155 -10.25 -4.67 11.77
N SER A 156 -9.08 -4.82 12.41
CA SER A 156 -8.19 -3.76 12.88
C SER A 156 -7.63 -2.84 11.79
N GLY A 157 -7.71 -3.23 10.51
CA GLY A 157 -7.06 -2.52 9.40
C GLY A 157 -5.53 -2.63 9.49
N SER A 158 -4.80 -1.61 9.03
CA SER A 158 -3.32 -1.58 9.01
C SER A 158 -2.65 -1.38 10.39
N LYS A 159 -3.42 -1.24 11.47
CA LYS A 159 -2.89 -0.95 12.81
C LYS A 159 -2.49 -2.24 13.52
N LEU A 160 -1.28 -2.27 14.06
CA LEU A 160 -0.78 -3.37 14.88
C LEU A 160 -1.64 -3.55 16.15
N PHE A 161 -1.74 -4.79 16.61
CA PHE A 161 -2.46 -5.19 17.82
C PHE A 161 -2.01 -4.38 19.05
N LEU A 162 -0.70 -4.18 19.20
CA LEU A 162 -0.09 -3.37 20.27
C LEU A 162 -0.53 -1.90 20.23
N GLN A 163 -0.68 -1.32 19.04
CA GLN A 163 -1.10 0.07 18.89
C GLN A 163 -2.56 0.28 19.28
N ARG A 164 -3.42 -0.73 19.04
CA ARG A 164 -4.81 -0.74 19.50
C ARG A 164 -4.89 -0.90 21.02
N GLN A 165 -4.09 -1.81 21.58
CA GLN A 165 -4.00 -2.02 23.02
C GLN A 165 -3.65 -0.72 23.75
N HIS A 166 -2.62 -0.01 23.29
CA HIS A 166 -2.23 1.28 23.88
C HIS A 166 -3.37 2.30 23.82
N LYS A 167 -4.01 2.48 22.67
CA LYS A 167 -5.09 3.46 22.50
C LYS A 167 -6.32 3.16 23.35
N LEU A 168 -6.67 1.89 23.46
CA LEU A 168 -7.80 1.49 24.28
C LEU A 168 -7.45 1.61 25.76
N ALA A 169 -6.22 1.28 26.16
CA ALA A 169 -5.73 1.48 27.53
C ALA A 169 -5.72 2.97 27.93
N GLU A 170 -5.26 3.87 27.05
CA GLU A 170 -5.35 5.32 27.26
C GLU A 170 -6.79 5.81 27.42
N LYS A 171 -7.72 5.27 26.63
CA LYS A 171 -9.14 5.65 26.69
C LYS A 171 -9.82 5.14 27.96
N LYS A 172 -9.44 3.96 28.44
CA LYS A 172 -10.05 3.28 29.59
C LYS A 172 -9.35 3.66 30.91
N GLY A 173 -8.12 4.16 30.85
CA GLY A 173 -7.30 4.48 32.02
C GLY A 173 -6.61 3.26 32.66
N GLU A 174 -6.73 2.08 32.06
CA GLU A 174 -6.27 0.80 32.63
C GLU A 174 -5.71 -0.13 31.55
N SER A 175 -4.90 -1.10 31.94
CA SER A 175 -4.37 -2.11 31.01
C SER A 175 -5.50 -3.00 30.47
N ILE A 176 -5.47 -3.27 29.17
CA ILE A 176 -6.44 -4.15 28.52
C ILE A 176 -5.85 -5.55 28.36
N ASP A 177 -6.61 -6.54 28.83
CA ASP A 177 -6.29 -7.96 28.68
C ASP A 177 -6.46 -8.44 27.22
N ARG A 178 -5.79 -9.54 26.88
CA ARG A 178 -5.80 -10.14 25.55
C ARG A 178 -7.20 -10.57 25.09
N VAL A 179 -8.05 -11.09 25.98
CA VAL A 179 -9.41 -11.52 25.64
C VAL A 179 -10.30 -10.31 25.34
N GLU A 180 -10.20 -9.26 26.17
CA GLU A 180 -10.91 -8.00 25.94
C GLU A 180 -10.46 -7.32 24.64
N LEU A 181 -9.15 -7.28 24.39
CA LEU A 181 -8.59 -6.73 23.16
C LEU A 181 -9.03 -7.53 21.92
N PHE A 182 -9.12 -8.85 22.03
CA PHE A 182 -9.63 -9.72 20.97
C PHE A 182 -11.10 -9.38 20.66
N ARG A 183 -11.94 -9.24 21.69
CA ARG A 183 -13.34 -8.83 21.55
C ARG A 183 -13.49 -7.48 20.85
N GLU A 184 -12.81 -6.44 21.34
CA GLU A 184 -12.89 -5.08 20.80
C GLU A 184 -12.38 -4.97 19.35
N THR A 185 -11.48 -5.86 18.94
CA THR A 185 -10.93 -5.88 17.57
C THR A 185 -11.74 -6.74 16.60
N HIS A 186 -12.75 -7.47 17.06
CA HIS A 186 -13.57 -8.35 16.21
C HIS A 186 -15.08 -8.15 16.37
N ILE A 187 -15.50 -7.10 17.09
CA ILE A 187 -16.87 -6.62 17.11
C ILE A 187 -17.03 -5.45 16.15
N ARG A 188 -18.12 -5.45 15.36
CA ARG A 188 -18.54 -4.33 14.52
C ARG A 188 -20.00 -4.04 14.80
N ALA A 189 -20.30 -2.79 15.16
CA ALA A 189 -21.66 -2.34 15.53
C ALA A 189 -22.32 -3.18 16.64
N GLY A 190 -21.53 -3.68 17.60
CA GLY A 190 -22.04 -4.44 18.75
C GLY A 190 -22.12 -5.95 18.55
N THR A 191 -21.85 -6.48 17.35
CA THR A 191 -21.88 -7.92 17.05
C THR A 191 -20.53 -8.42 16.55
N PHE A 192 -20.17 -9.67 16.83
CA PHE A 192 -18.98 -10.31 16.27
C PHE A 192 -19.04 -10.37 14.74
N VAL A 193 -17.88 -10.20 14.10
CA VAL A 193 -17.77 -10.15 12.64
C VAL A 193 -18.02 -11.52 11.98
N SER A 194 -17.86 -12.63 12.71
CA SER A 194 -18.26 -13.97 12.27
C SER A 194 -18.48 -14.92 13.45
N GLN A 195 -19.27 -15.98 13.23
CA GLN A 195 -19.55 -17.01 14.24
C GLN A 195 -18.27 -17.66 14.77
N ALA A 196 -17.33 -17.98 13.88
CA ALA A 196 -16.05 -18.57 14.28
C ALA A 196 -15.25 -17.69 15.26
N ILE A 197 -15.40 -16.36 15.19
CA ILE A 197 -14.74 -15.44 16.11
C ILE A 197 -15.46 -15.41 17.47
N GLU A 198 -16.78 -15.47 17.47
CA GLU A 198 -17.57 -15.62 18.69
C GLU A 198 -17.25 -16.93 19.42
N ASP A 199 -17.19 -18.04 18.68
CA ASP A 199 -16.84 -19.36 19.24
C ASP A 199 -15.42 -19.35 19.82
N THR A 200 -14.47 -18.71 19.14
CA THR A 200 -13.09 -18.54 19.63
C THR A 200 -13.03 -17.67 20.88
N HIS A 201 -13.80 -16.58 20.94
CA HIS A 201 -13.88 -15.72 22.11
C HIS A 201 -14.45 -16.48 23.31
N ASN A 202 -15.47 -17.31 23.10
CA ASN A 202 -16.07 -18.12 24.16
C ASN A 202 -15.08 -19.18 24.67
N GLN A 203 -14.33 -19.84 23.79
CA GLN A 203 -13.25 -20.74 24.20
C GLN A 203 -12.16 -20.03 25.02
N MET A 204 -11.83 -18.77 24.70
CA MET A 204 -10.86 -17.99 25.48
C MET A 204 -11.37 -17.64 26.88
N LEU A 205 -12.69 -17.57 27.10
CA LEU A 205 -13.28 -17.34 28.42
C LEU A 205 -13.35 -18.60 29.28
N GLU A 206 -13.23 -19.79 28.68
CA GLU A 206 -13.26 -21.08 29.36
C GLU A 206 -11.86 -21.56 29.83
N LEU A 207 -10.81 -20.83 29.49
CA LEU A 207 -9.40 -21.08 29.88
C LEU A 207 -9.00 -20.28 31.12
#